data_AF-A0A2C5Z3K3-F1
#
_entry.id   AF-A0A2C5Z3K3-F1
#
_cell.length_a   1.000
_cell.length_b   1.000
_cell.length_c   1.000
_cell.angle_alpha   90.00
_cell.angle_beta   90.00
_cell.angle_gamma   90.00
#
_symmetry.space_group_name_H-M   'P 1'
#
loop_
_entity.id
_entity.type
_entity.pdbx_description
1 polymer ?
#
loop_
_entity_poly.entity_id
_entity_poly.type
_entity_poly.pdbx_seq_one_letter_code
_entity_poly.pdbx_strand_id
1 'polypeptide(L)'
;MSNPQEEVYHFNHDVNPTTAALTINAISKGPFPALEHTFSRSTTAPSPTKAAAESQQGKTVGFLALVGPPAASKILKWAQSGHGHGRHGDFLAKDKRTLQNRLWARRALKMADVLGFSRTASFDKGLRRDLSEEEAKKLKGIYKYSHVEVKLAVHAIYVLLRDFMPGFRGPVTMDQLLALRDARWSDGTKPEFKIVVSRLKCGNCKNMLAKISEVTGVKLHLVIGKRKQDYQYKQRAVENKKKKTGHDGDETATNQASSSDVQTPPALQTPPRNRAKRQPVTPLDSDKETVYPDKYLPATPVSKPPTPMR
;
A
#
# COMPACT_ATOMS: atom_id res chain seq x y z
N MET A 1 33.06 7.85 -4.74
CA MET A 1 32.08 7.06 -3.97
C MET A 1 31.62 7.91 -2.80
N SER A 2 30.46 8.54 -2.89
CA SER A 2 29.92 9.37 -1.80
C SER A 2 29.61 8.48 -0.60
N ASN A 3 30.19 8.80 0.54
CA ASN A 3 29.87 8.22 1.84
C ASN A 3 28.33 8.17 1.99
N PRO A 4 27.70 7.03 2.29
CA PRO A 4 26.26 6.97 2.52
C PRO A 4 25.99 7.64 3.86
N GLN A 5 26.09 8.97 3.92
CA GLN A 5 25.36 9.74 4.90
C GLN A 5 23.92 9.28 4.78
N GLU A 6 23.45 8.65 5.87
CA GLU A 6 22.19 7.96 5.98
C GLU A 6 21.09 8.84 5.38
N GLU A 7 20.55 8.47 4.21
CA GLU A 7 19.52 9.27 3.53
C GLU A 7 18.28 9.31 4.43
N VAL A 8 18.12 10.39 5.19
CA VAL A 8 16.97 10.56 6.08
C VAL A 8 15.85 11.24 5.32
N TYR A 9 14.70 10.58 5.24
CA TYR A 9 13.46 11.14 4.71
C TYR A 9 12.49 11.46 5.83
N HIS A 10 11.91 12.66 5.82
CA HIS A 10 10.88 13.09 6.77
C HIS A 10 9.56 13.34 6.04
N PHE A 11 8.51 12.60 6.39
CA PHE A 11 7.18 12.70 5.79
C PHE A 11 6.24 13.50 6.69
N ASN A 12 5.73 14.64 6.20
CA ASN A 12 4.61 15.34 6.78
C ASN A 12 3.31 14.93 6.08
N HIS A 13 2.26 14.64 6.86
CA HIS A 13 0.94 14.27 6.34
C HIS A 13 -0.02 15.42 6.62
N ASP A 14 -0.46 16.08 5.56
CA ASP A 14 -1.46 17.14 5.64
C ASP A 14 -2.78 16.63 5.05
N VAL A 15 -3.83 16.59 5.87
CA VAL A 15 -5.13 16.03 5.49
C VAL A 15 -6.13 17.16 5.37
N ASN A 16 -6.67 17.37 4.17
CA ASN A 16 -7.76 18.30 3.97
C ASN A 16 -9.05 17.71 4.57
N PRO A 17 -9.66 18.34 5.60
CA PRO A 17 -10.83 17.78 6.29
C PRO A 17 -12.09 17.79 5.41
N THR A 18 -12.16 18.68 4.43
CA THR A 18 -13.33 18.86 3.54
C THR A 18 -13.32 17.85 2.42
N THR A 19 -12.16 17.62 1.78
CA THR A 19 -12.05 16.72 0.62
C THR A 19 -11.55 15.33 0.99
N ALA A 20 -11.05 15.15 2.22
CA ALA A 20 -10.31 13.98 2.67
C ALA A 20 -9.13 13.62 1.72
N ALA A 21 -8.54 14.63 1.07
CA ALA A 21 -7.28 14.48 0.33
C ALA A 21 -6.10 14.47 1.30
N LEU A 22 -5.06 13.70 0.96
CA LEU A 22 -3.82 13.62 1.73
C LEU A 22 -2.67 14.21 0.92
N THR A 23 -2.15 15.35 1.35
CA THR A 23 -0.93 15.95 0.82
C THR A 23 0.27 15.50 1.64
N ILE A 24 1.32 15.06 0.96
CA ILE A 24 2.58 14.63 1.53
C ILE A 24 3.65 15.65 1.18
N ASN A 25 4.25 16.22 2.21
CA ASN A 25 5.45 17.03 2.10
C ASN A 25 6.62 16.23 2.66
N ALA A 26 7.51 15.75 1.79
CA ALA A 26 8.69 14.98 2.17
C ALA A 26 9.96 15.81 2.00
N ILE A 27 10.78 15.86 3.04
CA ILE A 27 12.07 16.56 3.05
C ILE A 27 13.15 15.52 3.26
N SER A 28 14.26 15.60 2.53
CA SER A 28 15.37 14.66 2.71
C SER A 28 16.74 15.30 2.62
N LYS A 29 17.73 14.64 3.24
CA LYS A 29 19.16 14.88 2.99
C LYS A 29 19.70 13.96 1.90
N GLY A 30 18.88 13.70 0.87
CA GLY A 30 19.20 12.82 -0.25
C GLY A 30 19.11 13.54 -1.60
N PRO A 31 19.04 12.80 -2.72
CA PRO A 31 18.94 13.39 -4.06
C PRO A 31 17.63 14.15 -4.31
N PHE A 32 16.65 14.05 -3.39
CA PHE A 32 15.34 14.68 -3.49
C PHE A 32 15.09 15.59 -2.28
N PRO A 33 15.64 16.82 -2.26
CA PRO A 33 15.67 17.65 -1.05
C PRO A 33 14.28 18.06 -0.55
N ALA A 34 13.35 18.36 -1.47
CA ALA A 34 11.97 18.66 -1.17
C ALA A 34 11.04 18.01 -2.20
N LEU A 35 9.98 17.38 -1.71
CA LEU A 35 8.99 16.66 -2.51
C LEU A 35 7.60 16.95 -1.98
N GLU A 36 6.67 17.25 -2.89
CA GLU A 36 5.26 17.41 -2.57
C GLU A 36 4.41 16.51 -3.47
N HIS A 37 3.45 15.79 -2.87
CA HIS A 37 2.50 14.98 -3.62
C HIS A 37 1.15 14.85 -2.92
N THR A 38 0.07 15.04 -3.67
CA THR A 38 -1.30 14.94 -3.13
C THR A 38 -2.02 13.70 -3.65
N PHE A 39 -2.51 12.89 -2.71
CA PHE A 39 -3.43 11.78 -2.96
C PHE A 39 -4.87 12.29 -2.84
N SER A 40 -5.49 12.57 -3.99
CA SER A 40 -6.91 12.96 -4.07
C SER A 40 -7.82 11.74 -4.10
N ARG A 41 -9.04 11.88 -3.55
CA ARG A 41 -10.09 10.85 -3.66
C ARG A 41 -10.80 10.93 -5.00
N SER A 42 -11.28 9.79 -5.48
CA SER A 42 -12.12 9.74 -6.68
C SER A 42 -13.42 10.53 -6.46
N THR A 43 -13.86 11.28 -7.46
CA THR A 43 -15.16 11.98 -7.46
C THR A 43 -16.35 11.01 -7.45
N THR A 44 -16.12 9.75 -7.85
CA THR A 44 -17.11 8.67 -7.78
C THR A 44 -17.19 8.03 -6.38
N ALA A 45 -16.33 8.44 -5.45
CA ALA A 45 -16.44 8.00 -4.06
C ALA A 45 -17.62 8.71 -3.36
N PRO A 46 -18.23 8.08 -2.34
CA PRO A 46 -19.19 8.77 -1.49
C PRO A 46 -18.60 10.07 -0.93
N SER A 47 -19.46 11.07 -0.69
CA SER A 47 -19.06 12.35 -0.13
C SER A 47 -18.10 12.19 1.06
N PRO A 48 -17.06 13.04 1.15
CA PRO A 48 -16.09 12.95 2.23
C PRO A 48 -16.79 12.99 3.59
N THR A 49 -16.48 12.02 4.44
CA THR A 49 -16.95 12.01 5.84
C THR A 49 -15.78 12.35 6.75
N LYS A 50 -16.06 12.84 7.96
CA LYS A 50 -15.03 13.01 9.00
C LYS A 50 -14.20 11.74 9.19
N ALA A 51 -14.85 10.58 9.21
CA ALA A 51 -14.19 9.28 9.29
C ALA A 51 -13.27 8.99 8.08
N ALA A 52 -13.63 9.45 6.87
CA ALA A 52 -12.77 9.32 5.70
C ALA A 52 -11.49 10.18 5.84
N ALA A 53 -11.60 11.42 6.33
CA ALA A 53 -10.45 12.28 6.60
C ALA A 53 -9.56 11.70 7.72
N GLU A 54 -10.15 11.27 8.84
CA GLU A 54 -9.42 10.61 9.94
C GLU A 54 -8.67 9.37 9.46
N SER A 55 -9.26 8.58 8.55
CA SER A 55 -8.59 7.40 7.99
C SER A 55 -7.34 7.73 7.18
N GLN A 56 -7.25 8.94 6.58
CA GLN A 56 -6.08 9.39 5.83
C GLN A 56 -4.87 9.62 6.72
N GLN A 57 -5.10 10.10 7.95
CA GLN A 57 -4.03 10.29 8.93
C GLN A 57 -3.33 8.97 9.22
N GLY A 58 -4.06 7.84 9.21
CA GLY A 58 -3.51 6.51 9.44
C GLY A 58 -2.83 5.86 8.23
N LYS A 59 -2.69 6.53 7.08
CA LYS A 59 -2.17 5.89 5.86
C LYS A 59 -0.64 5.83 5.85
N THR A 60 -0.13 4.72 5.31
CA THR A 60 1.27 4.64 4.88
C THR A 60 1.35 5.17 3.46
N VAL A 61 2.40 5.92 3.14
CA VAL A 61 2.67 6.45 1.81
C VAL A 61 4.10 6.13 1.43
N GLY A 62 4.41 6.24 0.14
CA GLY A 62 5.77 6.10 -0.34
C GLY A 62 5.89 6.38 -1.82
N PHE A 63 7.12 6.30 -2.32
CA PHE A 63 7.41 6.49 -3.73
C PHE A 63 8.51 5.54 -4.21
N LEU A 64 8.50 5.29 -5.51
CA LEU A 64 9.51 4.54 -6.25
C LEU A 64 10.40 5.55 -6.97
N ALA A 65 11.71 5.45 -6.76
CA ALA A 65 12.71 6.22 -7.45
C ALA A 65 13.65 5.30 -8.23
N LEU A 66 14.05 5.72 -9.43
CA LEU A 66 15.18 5.12 -10.14
C LEU A 66 16.47 5.68 -9.54
N VAL A 67 17.42 4.79 -9.22
CA VAL A 67 18.73 5.18 -8.69
C VAL A 67 19.66 5.56 -9.83
N GLY A 68 20.30 6.71 -9.70
CA GLY A 68 21.37 7.16 -10.58
C GLY A 68 22.18 8.27 -9.89
N PRO A 69 23.10 8.93 -10.60
CA PRO A 69 23.66 10.19 -10.13
C PRO A 69 22.57 11.16 -9.66
N PRO A 70 22.82 12.09 -8.73
CA PRO A 70 21.79 12.98 -8.19
C PRO A 70 20.97 13.69 -9.28
N ALA A 71 21.60 14.13 -10.37
CA ALA A 71 20.94 14.78 -11.50
C ALA A 71 20.07 13.84 -12.37
N ALA A 72 20.30 12.53 -12.30
CA ALA A 72 19.57 11.52 -13.08
C ALA A 72 18.57 10.71 -12.24
N SER A 73 18.62 10.84 -10.90
CA SER A 73 17.67 10.22 -9.99
C SER A 73 16.27 10.81 -10.22
N LYS A 74 15.27 9.96 -10.42
CA LYS A 74 13.90 10.39 -10.71
C LYS A 74 12.87 9.60 -9.94
N ILE A 75 11.81 10.28 -9.49
CA ILE A 75 10.63 9.61 -8.94
C ILE A 75 9.75 9.14 -10.08
N LEU A 76 9.42 7.85 -10.06
CA LEU A 76 8.57 7.23 -11.07
C LEU A 76 7.10 7.29 -10.68
N LYS A 77 6.78 6.88 -9.44
CA LYS A 77 5.40 6.84 -8.93
C LYS A 77 5.35 6.95 -7.41
N TRP A 78 4.22 7.45 -6.94
CA TRP A 78 3.77 7.47 -5.56
C TRP A 78 2.76 6.35 -5.31
N ALA A 79 2.66 5.90 -4.07
CA ALA A 79 1.64 4.96 -3.63
C ALA A 79 1.21 5.25 -2.19
N GLN A 80 -0.04 4.90 -1.90
CA GLN A 80 -0.64 4.99 -0.58
C GLN A 80 -1.17 3.62 -0.17
N SER A 81 -1.17 3.30 1.12
CA SER A 81 -1.72 2.06 1.66
C SER A 81 -3.22 1.98 1.38
N GLY A 82 -3.69 0.80 0.98
CA GLY A 82 -5.07 0.57 0.57
C GLY A 82 -5.12 -0.44 -0.56
N HIS A 83 -6.26 -1.12 -0.69
CA HIS A 83 -6.47 -2.15 -1.70
C HIS A 83 -7.61 -1.83 -2.68
N GLY A 84 -8.41 -0.79 -2.42
CA GLY A 84 -9.48 -0.34 -3.32
C GLY A 84 -10.61 -1.38 -3.55
N HIS A 85 -10.90 -2.23 -2.56
CA HIS A 85 -12.01 -3.19 -2.59
C HIS A 85 -12.89 -3.10 -1.34
N GLY A 86 -14.16 -3.51 -1.46
CA GLY A 86 -15.14 -3.50 -0.37
C GLY A 86 -15.56 -2.10 0.09
N ARG A 87 -16.41 -2.05 1.12
CA ARG A 87 -16.97 -0.81 1.70
C ARG A 87 -15.92 0.20 2.20
N HIS A 88 -14.70 -0.25 2.42
CA HIS A 88 -13.58 0.54 2.93
C HIS A 88 -12.40 0.65 1.96
N GLY A 89 -12.59 0.30 0.68
CA GLY A 89 -11.56 0.45 -0.33
C GLY A 89 -11.26 1.92 -0.61
N ASP A 90 -10.00 2.36 -0.52
CA ASP A 90 -9.64 3.72 -0.92
C ASP A 90 -9.63 3.84 -2.46
N PHE A 91 -10.58 4.61 -2.98
CA PHE A 91 -10.66 4.98 -4.38
C PHE A 91 -9.93 6.31 -4.58
N LEU A 92 -8.71 6.23 -5.09
CA LEU A 92 -7.92 7.40 -5.44
C LEU A 92 -8.41 7.96 -6.77
N ALA A 93 -8.33 9.28 -6.93
CA ALA A 93 -8.51 9.91 -8.23
C ALA A 93 -7.45 9.37 -9.21
N LYS A 94 -7.80 9.34 -10.49
CA LYS A 94 -6.84 8.96 -11.53
C LYS A 94 -5.78 10.05 -11.63
N ASP A 95 -4.54 9.70 -11.28
CA ASP A 95 -3.37 10.56 -11.38
C ASP A 95 -2.22 9.76 -12.00
N LYS A 96 -1.52 10.38 -12.95
CA LYS A 96 -0.37 9.77 -13.63
C LYS A 96 0.77 9.51 -12.66
N ARG A 97 0.92 10.27 -11.57
CA ARG A 97 2.01 10.09 -10.61
C ARG A 97 1.68 9.05 -9.53
N THR A 98 0.42 8.61 -9.42
CA THR A 98 -0.04 7.73 -8.33
C THR A 98 -0.41 6.32 -8.80
N LEU A 99 0.07 5.30 -8.10
CA LEU A 99 -0.36 3.93 -8.27
C LEU A 99 -1.81 3.75 -7.78
N GLN A 100 -2.71 3.42 -8.71
CA GLN A 100 -4.09 3.07 -8.39
C GLN A 100 -4.19 1.83 -7.51
N ASN A 101 -4.78 1.96 -6.32
CA ASN A 101 -4.79 0.92 -5.29
C ASN A 101 -5.37 -0.41 -5.79
N ARG A 102 -6.54 -0.39 -6.44
CA ARG A 102 -7.21 -1.59 -6.95
C ARG A 102 -6.36 -2.32 -7.98
N LEU A 103 -5.82 -1.61 -8.96
CA LEU A 103 -5.00 -2.18 -10.03
C LEU A 103 -3.71 -2.79 -9.48
N TRP A 104 -2.97 -2.03 -8.69
CA TRP A 104 -1.65 -2.45 -8.22
C TRP A 104 -1.71 -3.49 -7.09
N ALA A 105 -2.78 -3.50 -6.29
CA ALA A 105 -3.02 -4.61 -5.36
C ALA A 105 -3.27 -5.93 -6.11
N ARG A 106 -4.06 -5.92 -7.20
CA ARG A 106 -4.28 -7.11 -8.03
C ARG A 106 -3.00 -7.58 -8.71
N ARG A 107 -2.21 -6.66 -9.26
CA ARG A 107 -0.90 -7.01 -9.87
C ARG A 107 0.07 -7.58 -8.83
N ALA A 108 0.09 -7.01 -7.63
CA ALA A 108 0.87 -7.55 -6.51
C ALA A 108 0.46 -8.97 -6.14
N LEU A 109 -0.84 -9.26 -6.10
CA LEU A 109 -1.32 -10.62 -5.85
C LEU A 109 -0.90 -11.60 -6.94
N LYS A 110 -1.05 -11.23 -8.22
CA LYS A 110 -0.57 -12.07 -9.33
C LYS A 110 0.93 -12.31 -9.27
N MET A 111 1.72 -11.28 -8.93
CA MET A 111 3.17 -11.44 -8.73
C MET A 111 3.47 -12.39 -7.57
N ALA A 112 2.73 -12.30 -6.46
CA ALA A 112 2.91 -13.21 -5.33
C ALA A 112 2.64 -14.68 -5.74
N ASP A 113 1.63 -14.92 -6.59
CA ASP A 113 1.32 -16.25 -7.14
C ASP A 113 2.46 -16.78 -7.99
N VAL A 114 2.99 -15.96 -8.93
CA VAL A 114 4.13 -16.33 -9.78
C VAL A 114 5.35 -16.68 -8.93
N LEU A 115 5.59 -15.94 -7.85
CA LEU A 115 6.72 -16.16 -6.94
C LEU A 115 6.49 -17.28 -5.91
N GLY A 116 5.35 -17.98 -5.96
CA GLY A 116 5.05 -19.13 -5.08
C GLY A 116 4.70 -18.76 -3.64
N PHE A 117 4.25 -17.53 -3.37
CA PHE A 117 3.87 -17.11 -2.02
C PHE A 117 2.47 -17.62 -1.64
N SER A 118 2.34 -18.17 -0.41
CA SER A 118 1.03 -18.52 0.12
C SER A 118 0.14 -17.29 0.38
N ARG A 119 -1.04 -17.31 -0.23
CA ARG A 119 -2.10 -16.30 -0.08
C ARG A 119 -2.94 -16.44 1.18
N THR A 120 -2.62 -17.37 2.09
CA THR A 120 -3.41 -17.53 3.33
C THR A 120 -3.24 -16.30 4.22
N ALA A 121 -4.32 -15.54 4.44
CA ALA A 121 -4.35 -14.44 5.41
C ALA A 121 -5.63 -14.51 6.26
N SER A 122 -5.45 -14.51 7.58
CA SER A 122 -6.56 -14.54 8.55
C SER A 122 -7.49 -13.32 8.46
N PHE A 123 -6.97 -12.19 7.95
CA PHE A 123 -7.68 -10.91 7.84
C PHE A 123 -8.61 -10.80 6.62
N ASP A 124 -8.55 -11.72 5.65
CA ASP A 124 -9.44 -11.68 4.48
C ASP A 124 -10.90 -12.02 4.82
N LYS A 125 -11.15 -12.56 6.02
CA LYS A 125 -12.51 -12.87 6.49
C LYS A 125 -13.44 -11.64 6.48
N GLY A 126 -12.88 -10.44 6.66
CA GLY A 126 -13.62 -9.18 6.64
C GLY A 126 -14.10 -8.74 5.25
N LEU A 127 -13.36 -9.07 4.18
CA LEU A 127 -13.76 -8.77 2.79
C LEU A 127 -14.97 -9.60 2.34
N ARG A 128 -15.21 -10.75 2.97
CA ARG A 128 -16.19 -11.75 2.53
C ARG A 128 -17.66 -11.36 2.74
N ARG A 129 -17.94 -10.32 3.53
CA ARG A 129 -19.34 -9.98 3.86
C ARG A 129 -20.13 -9.41 2.68
N ASP A 130 -19.45 -8.74 1.75
CA ASP A 130 -20.08 -7.98 0.67
C ASP A 130 -19.68 -8.50 -0.74
N LEU A 131 -19.02 -9.66 -0.82
CA LEU A 131 -18.50 -10.23 -2.07
C LEU A 131 -19.03 -11.63 -2.30
N SER A 132 -19.19 -12.00 -3.58
CA SER A 132 -19.41 -13.39 -3.95
C SER A 132 -18.22 -14.28 -3.52
N GLU A 133 -18.45 -15.58 -3.38
CA GLU A 133 -17.39 -16.53 -3.02
C GLU A 133 -16.24 -16.51 -4.05
N GLU A 134 -16.57 -16.38 -5.34
CA GLU A 134 -15.57 -16.27 -6.40
C GLU A 134 -14.71 -15.01 -6.29
N GLU A 135 -15.32 -13.86 -6.04
CA GLU A 135 -14.60 -12.59 -5.83
C GLU A 135 -13.75 -12.65 -4.57
N ALA A 136 -14.28 -13.20 -3.48
CA ALA A 136 -13.54 -13.41 -2.24
C ALA A 136 -12.32 -14.33 -2.46
N LYS A 137 -12.46 -15.38 -3.29
CA LYS A 137 -11.34 -16.26 -3.67
C LYS A 137 -10.29 -15.51 -4.48
N LYS A 138 -10.69 -14.66 -5.43
CA LYS A 138 -9.79 -13.82 -6.24
C LYS A 138 -9.01 -12.80 -5.40
N LEU A 139 -9.59 -12.32 -4.30
CA LEU A 139 -8.98 -11.33 -3.40
C LEU A 139 -8.30 -11.93 -2.17
N LYS A 140 -8.18 -13.26 -2.08
CA LYS A 140 -7.43 -13.93 -1.02
C LYS A 140 -5.99 -13.41 -0.98
N GLY A 141 -5.47 -13.08 0.19
CA GLY A 141 -4.16 -12.50 0.44
C GLY A 141 -4.06 -10.99 0.18
N ILE A 142 -5.15 -10.29 -0.19
CA ILE A 142 -5.06 -8.88 -0.60
C ILE A 142 -4.47 -7.99 0.47
N TYR A 143 -4.85 -8.15 1.73
CA TYR A 143 -4.27 -7.37 2.82
C TYR A 143 -2.77 -7.62 2.99
N LYS A 144 -2.31 -8.84 2.72
CA LYS A 144 -0.91 -9.23 2.90
C LYS A 144 -0.01 -8.63 1.83
N TYR A 145 -0.52 -8.48 0.60
CA TYR A 145 0.29 -8.09 -0.57
C TYR A 145 -0.08 -6.73 -1.18
N SER A 146 -1.12 -6.04 -0.70
CA SER A 146 -1.51 -4.69 -1.17
C SER A 146 -0.73 -3.55 -0.52
N HIS A 147 0.34 -3.86 0.21
CA HIS A 147 1.16 -2.87 0.91
C HIS A 147 1.90 -1.95 -0.09
N VAL A 148 2.29 -0.77 0.37
CA VAL A 148 2.91 0.28 -0.46
C VAL A 148 4.17 -0.22 -1.11
N GLU A 149 5.03 -0.87 -0.32
CA GLU A 149 6.32 -1.45 -0.71
C GLU A 149 6.15 -2.42 -1.87
N VAL A 150 5.19 -3.34 -1.74
CA VAL A 150 4.94 -4.38 -2.74
C VAL A 150 4.39 -3.78 -4.03
N LYS A 151 3.45 -2.83 -3.94
CA LYS A 151 2.91 -2.16 -5.13
C LYS A 151 4.00 -1.42 -5.91
N LEU A 152 4.90 -0.73 -5.20
CA LEU A 152 6.01 -0.01 -5.81
C LEU A 152 7.06 -0.96 -6.41
N ALA A 153 7.42 -2.04 -5.71
CA ALA A 153 8.33 -3.07 -6.23
C ALA A 153 7.79 -3.71 -7.50
N VAL A 154 6.51 -4.10 -7.50
CA VAL A 154 5.87 -4.68 -8.68
C VAL A 154 5.78 -3.66 -9.80
N HIS A 155 5.53 -2.38 -9.50
CA HIS A 155 5.59 -1.34 -10.52
C HIS A 155 6.98 -1.21 -11.16
N ALA A 156 8.06 -1.29 -10.37
CA ALA A 156 9.43 -1.26 -10.89
C ALA A 156 9.66 -2.38 -11.91
N ILE A 157 9.23 -3.61 -11.59
CA ILE A 157 9.33 -4.75 -12.52
C ILE A 157 8.53 -4.50 -13.79
N TYR A 158 7.31 -3.98 -13.68
CA TYR A 158 6.51 -3.63 -14.86
C TYR A 158 7.15 -2.55 -15.74
N VAL A 159 7.90 -1.62 -15.16
CA VAL A 159 8.67 -0.62 -15.92
C VAL A 159 9.79 -1.33 -16.69
N LEU A 160 10.57 -2.18 -16.01
CA LEU A 160 11.66 -2.91 -16.66
C LEU A 160 11.18 -3.85 -17.77
N LEU A 161 10.08 -4.58 -17.56
CA LEU A 161 9.54 -5.46 -18.59
C LEU A 161 9.11 -4.67 -19.83
N ARG A 162 8.64 -3.43 -19.68
CA ARG A 162 8.30 -2.58 -20.84
C ARG A 162 9.54 -2.07 -21.57
N ASP A 163 10.58 -1.71 -20.83
CA ASP A 163 11.82 -1.18 -21.42
C ASP A 163 12.66 -2.28 -22.08
N PHE A 164 12.76 -3.45 -21.46
CA PHE A 164 13.64 -4.54 -21.90
C PHE A 164 12.94 -5.63 -22.74
N MET A 165 11.61 -5.66 -22.77
CA MET A 165 10.85 -6.63 -23.57
C MET A 165 9.80 -5.91 -24.40
N PRO A 166 10.19 -5.38 -25.58
CA PRO A 166 9.26 -4.74 -26.50
C PRO A 166 8.07 -5.67 -26.81
N GLY A 167 6.86 -5.16 -26.62
CA GLY A 167 5.64 -5.95 -26.80
C GLY A 167 5.10 -6.60 -25.53
N PHE A 168 5.76 -6.47 -24.37
CA PHE A 168 5.22 -6.91 -23.10
C PHE A 168 3.84 -6.28 -22.83
N ARG A 169 2.82 -7.14 -22.80
CA ARG A 169 1.44 -6.81 -22.46
C ARG A 169 0.88 -7.88 -21.53
N GLY A 170 0.12 -7.47 -20.52
CA GLY A 170 -0.64 -8.38 -19.67
C GLY A 170 0.07 -8.84 -18.38
N PRO A 171 -0.19 -10.08 -17.92
CA PRO A 171 0.33 -10.61 -16.66
C PRO A 171 1.81 -10.99 -16.78
N VAL A 172 2.53 -10.86 -15.67
CA VAL A 172 3.95 -11.25 -15.57
C VAL A 172 4.06 -12.77 -15.42
N THR A 173 5.03 -13.38 -16.09
CA THR A 173 5.38 -14.81 -15.96
C THR A 173 6.74 -15.01 -15.29
N MET A 174 7.05 -16.22 -14.82
CA MET A 174 8.36 -16.51 -14.21
C MET A 174 9.51 -16.33 -15.21
N ASP A 175 9.33 -16.77 -16.46
CA ASP A 175 10.36 -16.64 -17.51
C ASP A 175 10.71 -15.17 -17.78
N GLN A 176 9.70 -14.29 -17.79
CA GLN A 176 9.90 -12.84 -17.90
C GLN A 176 10.67 -12.29 -16.70
N LEU A 177 10.40 -12.76 -15.49
CA LEU A 177 11.17 -12.34 -14.31
C LEU A 177 12.62 -12.80 -14.40
N LEU A 178 12.87 -14.04 -14.82
CA LEU A 178 14.22 -14.59 -14.97
C LEU A 178 15.01 -13.86 -16.07
N ALA A 179 14.37 -13.52 -17.19
CA ALA A 179 15.02 -12.79 -18.27
C ALA A 179 15.46 -11.36 -17.86
N LEU A 180 14.86 -10.77 -16.81
CA LEU A 180 15.36 -9.49 -16.27
C LEU A 180 16.73 -9.59 -15.57
N ARG A 181 17.25 -10.79 -15.27
CA ARG A 181 18.59 -10.96 -14.68
C ARG A 181 19.69 -10.39 -15.57
N ASP A 182 19.45 -10.40 -16.88
CA ASP A 182 20.37 -9.95 -17.91
C ASP A 182 20.08 -8.52 -18.36
N ALA A 183 19.03 -7.87 -17.82
CA ALA A 183 18.72 -6.48 -18.12
C ALA A 183 19.85 -5.55 -17.69
N ARG A 184 20.34 -4.74 -18.62
CA ARG A 184 21.37 -3.71 -18.41
C ARG A 184 20.98 -2.44 -19.16
N TRP A 185 21.19 -1.28 -18.55
CA TRP A 185 21.07 -0.01 -19.27
C TRP A 185 22.13 0.08 -20.38
N SER A 186 22.01 1.08 -21.25
CA SER A 186 22.95 1.29 -22.36
C SER A 186 24.40 1.53 -21.90
N ASP A 187 24.59 1.97 -20.66
CA ASP A 187 25.90 2.14 -20.02
C ASP A 187 26.44 0.84 -19.37
N GLY A 188 25.75 -0.29 -19.56
CA GLY A 188 26.12 -1.59 -19.01
C GLY A 188 25.75 -1.80 -17.54
N THR A 189 25.18 -0.79 -16.86
CA THR A 189 24.82 -0.91 -15.44
C THR A 189 23.51 -1.67 -15.23
N LYS A 190 23.36 -2.30 -14.06
CA LYS A 190 22.12 -3.00 -13.71
C LYS A 190 21.05 -2.00 -13.24
N PRO A 191 19.76 -2.24 -13.57
CA PRO A 191 18.67 -1.48 -12.99
C PRO A 191 18.61 -1.58 -11.46
N GLU A 192 18.49 -0.42 -10.83
CA GLU A 192 18.41 -0.29 -9.37
C GLU A 192 17.33 0.75 -9.00
N PHE A 193 16.50 0.39 -8.02
CA PHE A 193 15.41 1.26 -7.55
C PHE A 193 15.47 1.45 -6.05
N LYS A 194 15.05 2.64 -5.61
CA LYS A 194 14.75 2.96 -4.22
C LYS A 194 13.23 3.01 -4.01
N ILE A 195 12.76 2.32 -2.99
CA ILE A 195 11.39 2.35 -2.50
C ILE A 195 11.46 3.06 -1.15
N VAL A 196 10.96 4.29 -1.09
CA VAL A 196 10.95 5.10 0.13
C VAL A 196 9.55 5.08 0.71
N VAL A 197 9.40 4.70 1.97
CA VAL A 197 8.09 4.60 2.64
C VAL A 197 8.05 5.32 3.98
N SER A 198 6.88 5.85 4.34
CA SER A 198 6.69 6.66 5.55
C SER A 198 6.61 5.87 6.86
N ARG A 199 6.65 4.54 6.80
CA ARG A 199 6.51 3.64 7.97
C ARG A 199 7.35 2.37 7.84
N LEU A 200 7.58 1.72 8.97
CA LEU A 200 8.29 0.44 9.06
C LEU A 200 7.66 -0.63 8.16
N LYS A 201 8.54 -1.41 7.54
CA LYS A 201 8.18 -2.50 6.64
C LYS A 201 7.60 -3.69 7.37
N CYS A 202 6.60 -4.31 6.75
CA CYS A 202 6.09 -5.60 7.22
C CYS A 202 7.04 -6.75 6.85
N GLY A 203 7.10 -7.82 7.66
CA GLY A 203 7.96 -8.99 7.38
C GLY A 203 7.67 -9.64 6.02
N ASN A 204 6.38 -9.76 5.66
CA ASN A 204 5.97 -10.29 4.35
C ASN A 204 6.48 -9.42 3.18
N CYS A 205 6.45 -8.11 3.36
CA CYS A 205 6.90 -7.13 2.37
C CYS A 205 8.39 -7.31 2.12
N LYS A 206 9.19 -7.43 3.20
CA LYS A 206 10.62 -7.70 3.11
C LYS A 206 10.90 -8.99 2.34
N ASN A 207 10.21 -10.07 2.65
CA ASN A 207 10.40 -11.37 1.99
C ASN A 207 10.04 -11.32 0.51
N MET A 208 8.94 -10.64 0.16
CA MET A 208 8.53 -10.50 -1.23
C MET A 208 9.50 -9.65 -2.04
N LEU A 209 9.97 -8.51 -1.51
CA LEU A 209 10.98 -7.69 -2.19
C LEU A 209 12.30 -8.47 -2.37
N ALA A 210 12.74 -9.20 -1.34
CA ALA A 210 13.93 -10.05 -1.42
C ALA A 210 13.78 -11.10 -2.52
N LYS A 211 12.63 -11.79 -2.60
CA LYS A 211 12.39 -12.79 -3.63
C LYS A 211 12.30 -12.20 -5.04
N ILE A 212 11.68 -11.03 -5.20
CA ILE A 212 11.68 -10.29 -6.47
C ILE A 212 13.12 -9.99 -6.89
N SER A 213 13.94 -9.43 -6.00
CA SER A 213 15.34 -9.11 -6.29
C SER A 213 16.18 -10.36 -6.59
N GLU A 214 15.95 -11.45 -5.87
CA GLU A 214 16.63 -12.73 -6.09
C GLU A 214 16.33 -13.31 -7.49
N VAL A 215 15.06 -13.37 -7.87
CA VAL A 215 14.62 -13.95 -9.15
C VAL A 215 15.07 -13.06 -10.32
N THR A 216 14.78 -11.77 -10.23
CA THR A 216 15.00 -10.82 -11.34
C THR A 216 16.42 -10.28 -11.43
N GLY A 217 17.24 -10.43 -10.40
CA GLY A 217 18.55 -9.79 -10.32
C GLY A 217 18.52 -8.26 -10.19
N VAL A 218 17.33 -7.66 -10.04
CA VAL A 218 17.11 -6.21 -9.90
C VAL A 218 17.27 -5.81 -8.44
N LYS A 219 18.07 -4.78 -8.18
CA LYS A 219 18.28 -4.28 -6.83
C LYS A 219 17.12 -3.36 -6.39
N LEU A 220 16.45 -3.73 -5.29
CA LEU A 220 15.35 -2.97 -4.70
C LEU A 220 15.73 -2.52 -3.29
N HIS A 221 16.09 -1.24 -3.16
CA HIS A 221 16.49 -0.64 -1.89
C HIS A 221 15.26 -0.11 -1.15
N LEU A 222 14.92 -0.71 -0.02
CA LEU A 222 13.82 -0.23 0.81
C LEU A 222 14.34 0.73 1.87
N VAL A 223 13.96 2.00 1.75
CA VAL A 223 14.33 3.09 2.65
C VAL A 223 13.13 3.46 3.52
N ILE A 224 13.33 3.49 4.83
CA ILE A 224 12.29 3.84 5.79
C ILE A 224 12.46 5.30 6.18
N GLY A 225 11.48 6.13 5.81
CA GLY A 225 11.39 7.51 6.29
C GLY A 225 10.76 7.60 7.67
N LYS A 226 11.00 8.73 8.32
CA LYS A 226 10.40 9.12 9.59
C LYS A 226 9.18 9.99 9.32
N ARG A 227 8.07 9.70 9.99
CA ARG A 227 6.91 10.60 9.97
C ARG A 227 7.14 11.75 10.95
N LYS A 228 6.85 13.00 10.57
CA LYS A 228 7.04 14.16 11.47
C LYS A 228 6.01 14.24 12.60
N GLN A 229 4.79 13.74 12.37
CA GLN A 229 3.74 13.68 13.37
C GLN A 229 3.56 12.23 13.83
N ASP A 230 3.66 11.99 15.13
CA ASP A 230 3.36 10.69 15.72
C ASP A 230 1.86 10.43 15.62
N TYR A 231 1.49 9.47 14.78
CA TYR A 231 0.11 9.01 14.71
C TYR A 231 -0.04 7.77 15.60
N GLN A 232 -0.69 7.94 16.76
CA GLN A 232 -1.00 6.81 17.63
C GLN A 232 -2.08 5.94 17.00
N TYR A 233 -1.70 4.72 16.65
CA TYR A 233 -2.67 3.74 16.21
C TYR A 233 -3.43 3.21 17.41
N LYS A 234 -4.75 3.35 17.38
CA LYS A 234 -5.62 2.58 18.27
C LYS A 234 -5.40 1.10 17.96
N GLN A 235 -4.66 0.39 18.81
CA GLN A 235 -4.52 -1.06 18.71
C GLN A 235 -5.93 -1.65 18.82
N ARG A 236 -6.40 -2.29 17.76
CA ARG A 236 -7.63 -3.09 17.87
C ARG A 236 -7.26 -4.35 18.62
N ALA A 237 -7.77 -4.51 19.83
CA ALA A 237 -7.69 -5.76 20.55
C ALA A 237 -8.21 -6.87 19.64
N VAL A 238 -7.32 -7.79 19.24
CA VAL A 238 -7.72 -9.02 18.59
C VAL A 238 -8.27 -9.88 19.72
N GLU A 239 -9.57 -9.81 19.95
CA GLU A 239 -10.25 -10.77 20.83
C GLU A 239 -10.05 -12.17 20.24
N ASN A 240 -9.02 -12.85 20.74
CA ASN A 240 -8.87 -14.28 20.58
C ASN A 240 -10.03 -14.93 21.32
N LYS A 241 -11.16 -15.12 20.63
CA LYS A 241 -12.20 -16.05 21.09
C LYS A 241 -11.56 -17.44 21.12
N LYS A 242 -11.02 -17.83 22.28
CA LYS A 242 -10.69 -19.21 22.60
C LYS A 242 -11.95 -20.03 22.33
N LYS A 243 -11.91 -20.87 21.29
CA LYS A 243 -12.87 -21.95 21.13
C LYS A 243 -12.72 -22.85 22.35
N LYS A 244 -13.70 -22.84 23.26
CA LYS A 244 -13.90 -23.93 24.21
C LYS A 244 -14.32 -25.14 23.38
N THR A 245 -13.38 -26.04 23.12
CA THR A 245 -13.67 -27.44 22.80
C THR A 245 -14.11 -28.08 24.11
N GLY A 246 -15.39 -28.42 24.22
CA GLY A 246 -15.88 -29.30 25.27
C GLY A 246 -15.49 -30.73 24.94
N HIS A 247 -14.81 -31.39 25.86
CA HIS A 247 -14.86 -32.83 26.05
C HIS A 247 -14.50 -33.15 27.51
N ASP A 248 -15.13 -34.20 28.02
CA ASP A 248 -15.51 -34.44 29.40
C ASP A 248 -14.38 -34.96 30.32
N GLY A 249 -14.59 -34.85 31.62
CA GLY A 249 -13.74 -35.45 32.65
C GLY A 249 -14.05 -34.95 34.06
N ASP A 250 -14.94 -35.67 34.72
CA ASP A 250 -15.30 -35.60 36.14
C ASP A 250 -14.09 -35.95 37.05
N GLU A 251 -13.85 -35.16 38.10
CA GLU A 251 -13.70 -35.64 39.49
C GLU A 251 -13.29 -34.51 40.46
N THR A 252 -13.89 -34.63 41.64
CA THR A 252 -13.94 -33.81 42.86
C THR A 252 -12.60 -33.43 43.53
N ALA A 253 -12.51 -32.21 44.07
CA ALA A 253 -12.49 -31.93 45.53
C ALA A 253 -11.85 -30.55 45.89
N THR A 254 -12.71 -29.70 46.45
CA THR A 254 -12.53 -28.81 47.63
C THR A 254 -11.18 -28.09 47.87
N ASN A 255 -11.18 -26.74 47.80
CA ASN A 255 -10.91 -25.90 48.98
C ASN A 255 -11.13 -24.39 48.75
N GLN A 256 -12.01 -23.84 49.59
CA GLN A 256 -12.01 -22.57 50.32
C GLN A 256 -11.52 -21.25 49.65
N ALA A 257 -12.51 -20.38 49.46
CA ALA A 257 -12.61 -19.00 49.96
C ALA A 257 -11.42 -18.04 49.79
N SER A 258 -11.61 -17.01 48.96
CA SER A 258 -11.37 -15.62 49.37
C SER A 258 -12.25 -14.67 48.55
N SER A 259 -13.07 -13.92 49.27
CA SER A 259 -13.96 -12.85 48.82
C SER A 259 -13.18 -11.60 48.38
N SER A 260 -13.58 -10.99 47.27
CA SER A 260 -13.54 -9.54 47.13
C SER A 260 -14.62 -9.09 46.14
N ASP A 261 -15.60 -8.41 46.72
CA ASP A 261 -16.66 -7.65 46.06
C ASP A 261 -16.07 -6.63 45.08
N VAL A 262 -16.52 -6.68 43.83
CA VAL A 262 -16.47 -5.54 42.91
C VAL A 262 -17.83 -5.39 42.26
N GLN A 263 -18.52 -4.32 42.66
CA GLN A 263 -19.82 -3.89 42.17
C GLN A 263 -19.84 -3.77 40.64
N THR A 264 -20.83 -4.42 40.04
CA THR A 264 -21.19 -4.31 38.62
C THR A 264 -22.13 -3.12 38.43
N PRO A 265 -21.85 -2.15 37.54
CA PRO A 265 -22.82 -1.12 37.18
C PRO A 265 -23.89 -1.67 36.21
N PRO A 266 -25.13 -1.14 36.25
CA PRO A 266 -26.27 -1.72 35.57
C PRO A 266 -26.24 -1.55 34.04
N ALA A 267 -26.79 -2.55 33.36
CA ALA A 267 -26.92 -2.65 31.92
C ALA A 267 -27.83 -1.55 31.34
N LEU A 268 -27.29 -0.74 30.44
CA LEU A 268 -28.08 0.12 29.56
C LEU A 268 -28.70 -0.75 28.45
N GLN A 269 -30.01 -0.97 28.53
CA GLN A 269 -30.80 -1.56 27.45
C GLN A 269 -30.81 -0.59 26.25
N THR A 270 -30.40 -1.07 25.07
CA THR A 270 -30.57 -0.33 23.82
C THR A 270 -31.74 -0.93 23.02
N PRO A 271 -32.61 -0.11 22.41
CA PRO A 271 -33.78 -0.60 21.70
C PRO A 271 -33.41 -1.27 20.36
N PRO A 272 -34.24 -2.21 19.86
CA PRO A 272 -33.96 -2.95 18.63
C PRO A 272 -33.99 -2.02 17.41
N ARG A 273 -32.90 -2.06 16.64
CA ARG A 273 -32.74 -1.27 15.41
C ARG A 273 -33.41 -2.00 14.24
N ASN A 274 -34.57 -1.48 13.81
CA ASN A 274 -35.31 -1.96 12.64
C ASN A 274 -34.42 -1.97 11.38
N ARG A 275 -34.30 -3.16 10.76
CA ARG A 275 -33.50 -3.42 9.56
C ARG A 275 -34.39 -3.26 8.32
N ALA A 276 -34.42 -2.06 7.74
CA ALA A 276 -34.98 -1.86 6.41
C ALA A 276 -34.10 -2.58 5.37
N LYS A 277 -34.69 -3.52 4.62
CA LYS A 277 -34.06 -4.19 3.48
C LYS A 277 -33.73 -3.14 2.40
N ARG A 278 -32.45 -2.92 2.12
CA ARG A 278 -32.01 -2.18 0.92
C ARG A 278 -31.66 -3.17 -0.18
N GLN A 279 -32.16 -2.88 -1.38
CA GLN A 279 -32.02 -3.68 -2.58
C GLN A 279 -30.57 -3.70 -3.11
N PRO A 280 -30.17 -4.74 -3.88
CA PRO A 280 -28.83 -4.88 -4.42
C PRO A 280 -28.58 -3.85 -5.52
N VAL A 281 -27.46 -3.14 -5.44
CA VAL A 281 -26.94 -2.32 -6.54
C VAL A 281 -26.16 -3.25 -7.47
N THR A 282 -26.52 -3.24 -8.75
CA THR A 282 -25.87 -4.04 -9.81
C THR A 282 -24.41 -3.60 -10.03
N PRO A 283 -23.48 -4.53 -10.31
CA PRO A 283 -22.10 -4.18 -10.65
C PRO A 283 -22.01 -3.71 -12.11
N LEU A 284 -21.54 -2.49 -12.33
CA LEU A 284 -21.17 -2.01 -13.66
C LEU A 284 -19.78 -2.55 -14.01
N ASP A 285 -19.73 -3.60 -14.82
CA ASP A 285 -18.54 -4.06 -15.53
C ASP A 285 -18.32 -3.19 -16.78
N SER A 286 -17.15 -2.55 -16.88
CA SER A 286 -16.46 -2.26 -18.15
C SER A 286 -15.13 -1.55 -17.86
N ASP A 287 -14.13 -2.32 -17.44
CA ASP A 287 -12.73 -1.89 -17.52
C ASP A 287 -12.30 -1.88 -19.01
N LYS A 288 -12.76 -0.89 -19.80
CA LYS A 288 -12.20 -0.60 -21.13
C LYS A 288 -10.82 0.03 -20.94
N GLU A 289 -9.81 -0.80 -21.15
CA GLU A 289 -8.39 -0.47 -21.18
C GLU A 289 -8.10 0.56 -22.28
N THR A 290 -7.86 1.82 -21.89
CA THR A 290 -7.30 2.83 -22.79
C THR A 290 -5.79 2.71 -22.76
N VAL A 291 -5.23 2.11 -23.80
CA VAL A 291 -3.80 2.12 -24.13
C VAL A 291 -3.42 3.57 -24.47
N TYR A 292 -2.62 4.21 -23.61
CA TYR A 292 -1.99 5.49 -23.94
C TYR A 292 -0.49 5.26 -24.19
N PRO A 293 0.07 5.84 -25.26
CA PRO A 293 1.51 5.88 -25.45
C PRO A 293 2.12 6.79 -24.36
N ASP A 294 3.03 6.23 -23.55
CA ASP A 294 3.86 6.98 -22.60
C ASP A 294 4.79 7.91 -23.40
N LYS A 295 4.34 9.14 -23.69
CA LYS A 295 5.24 10.22 -24.06
C LYS A 295 5.87 10.78 -22.78
N TYR A 296 7.20 10.77 -22.74
CA TYR A 296 8.02 11.34 -21.68
C TYR A 296 7.55 12.76 -21.32
N LEU A 297 7.44 13.05 -20.02
CA LEU A 297 7.17 14.41 -19.55
C LEU A 297 8.43 15.26 -19.68
N PRO A 298 8.32 16.53 -20.09
CA PRO A 298 9.44 17.46 -20.08
C PRO A 298 9.90 17.75 -18.64
N ALA A 299 11.17 18.10 -18.49
CA ALA A 299 11.74 18.55 -17.22
C ALA A 299 10.94 19.74 -16.67
N THR A 300 10.72 19.76 -15.35
CA THR A 300 10.18 20.93 -14.64
C THR A 300 11.07 22.16 -14.92
N PRO A 301 10.50 23.33 -15.23
CA PRO A 301 11.28 24.54 -15.44
C PRO A 301 11.98 24.94 -14.14
N VAL A 302 13.30 25.14 -14.24
CA VAL A 302 14.10 25.77 -13.18
C VAL A 302 13.70 27.24 -13.13
N SER A 303 13.06 27.69 -12.06
CA SER A 303 12.84 29.10 -11.80
C SER A 303 14.20 29.79 -11.62
N LYS A 304 14.54 30.72 -12.53
CA LYS A 304 15.73 31.57 -12.38
C LYS A 304 15.58 32.39 -11.09
N PRO A 305 16.66 32.56 -10.29
CA PRO A 305 16.62 33.45 -9.14
C PRO A 305 16.44 34.91 -9.58
N PRO A 306 15.78 35.75 -8.75
CA PRO A 306 15.54 37.15 -9.08
C PRO A 306 16.84 37.93 -9.21
N THR A 307 16.91 38.76 -10.25
CA THR A 307 18.00 39.69 -10.50
C THR A 307 18.06 40.74 -9.38
N PRO A 308 19.23 41.03 -8.78
CA PRO A 308 19.35 42.12 -7.83
C PRO A 308 19.09 43.46 -8.55
N MET A 309 18.17 44.26 -8.00
CA MET A 309 17.95 45.64 -8.44
C MET A 309 19.21 46.46 -8.13
N ARG A 310 19.68 47.19 -9.14
CA ARG A 310 20.67 48.27 -8.99
C ARG A 310 19.97 49.54 -8.57
#